data_AF-A0A9Q4H006-F1
#
_entry.id   AF-A0A9Q4H006-F1
#
_cell.length_a   1.000
_cell.length_b   1.000
_cell.length_c   1.000
_cell.angle_alpha   90.00
_cell.angle_beta   90.00
_cell.angle_gamma   90.00
#
_symmetry.space_group_name_H-M   'P 1'
#
loop_
_entity.id
_entity.type
_entity.pdbx_description
1 polymer ?
#
loop_
_entity_poly.entity_id
_entity_poly.type
_entity_poly.pdbx_seq_one_letter_code
_entity_poly.pdbx_strand_id
1 'polypeptide(L)'
;MNKFGKKLKMLRGQESIRQAAKGIGISHTYLDSLEKGFDPRTGKERKPTWEVINKIAKYYNYDFVELVDLANLFKSPNELNDEELENQINKMKKSIKSQKSTMKNTIKSQILDLLDEDISFSQTTYLKNVLDFFILEKDAPNKSEDPRSNNILVISGLLHLLVENKNSQSKDAYFDLTNEFNEFVKRYLDIEKGD
;
A
#
# COMPACT_ATOMS: atom_id res chain seq x y z
N MET A 1 -2.04 -12.52 -21.78
CA MET A 1 -1.29 -11.60 -20.91
C MET A 1 -2.07 -11.38 -19.61
N ASN A 2 -1.55 -11.87 -18.49
CA ASN A 2 -2.18 -11.75 -17.17
C ASN A 2 -1.99 -10.33 -16.58
N LYS A 3 -2.63 -10.03 -15.44
CA LYS A 3 -2.59 -8.69 -14.81
C LYS A 3 -1.15 -8.27 -14.48
N PHE A 4 -0.37 -9.17 -13.89
CA PHE A 4 1.06 -8.96 -13.62
C PHE A 4 1.87 -8.59 -14.86
N GLY A 5 1.78 -9.39 -15.92
CA GLY A 5 2.52 -9.16 -17.16
C GLY A 5 2.15 -7.85 -17.85
N LYS A 6 0.86 -7.47 -17.82
CA LYS A 6 0.40 -6.14 -18.28
C LYS A 6 1.07 -5.01 -17.50
N LYS A 7 1.14 -5.13 -16.17
CA LYS A 7 1.75 -4.11 -15.32
C LYS A 7 3.27 -4.00 -15.56
N LEU A 8 3.98 -5.13 -15.67
CA LEU A 8 5.42 -5.12 -15.97
C LEU A 8 5.72 -4.42 -17.30
N LYS A 9 4.92 -4.71 -18.34
CA LYS A 9 5.09 -4.07 -19.65
C LYS A 9 4.83 -2.56 -19.59
N MET A 10 3.87 -2.12 -18.77
CA MET A 10 3.60 -0.70 -18.51
C MET A 10 4.78 -0.04 -17.79
N LEU A 11 5.31 -0.66 -16.73
CA LEU A 11 6.45 -0.15 -15.95
C LEU A 11 7.74 -0.06 -16.79
N ARG A 12 7.99 -1.05 -17.65
CA ARG A 12 9.12 -1.04 -18.58
C ARG A 12 9.00 0.09 -19.60
N GLY A 13 7.78 0.45 -20.01
CA GLY A 13 7.53 1.48 -21.00
C GLY A 13 8.29 1.22 -22.31
N GLN A 14 9.15 2.16 -22.69
CA GLN A 14 9.97 2.09 -23.92
C GLN A 14 11.33 1.39 -23.73
N GLU A 15 11.72 1.06 -22.50
CA GLU A 15 12.99 0.37 -22.24
C GLU A 15 13.00 -1.00 -22.92
N SER A 16 14.11 -1.40 -23.53
CA SER A 16 14.18 -2.73 -24.13
C SER A 16 14.12 -3.82 -23.05
N ILE A 17 13.51 -4.97 -23.36
CA ILE A 17 13.44 -6.12 -22.44
C ILE A 17 14.83 -6.51 -21.91
N ARG A 18 15.88 -6.39 -22.74
CA ARG A 18 17.26 -6.72 -22.34
C ARG A 18 17.81 -5.74 -21.31
N GLN A 19 17.59 -4.44 -21.49
CA GLN A 19 18.05 -3.41 -20.53
C GLN A 19 17.30 -3.57 -19.21
N ALA A 20 15.97 -3.65 -19.26
CA ALA A 20 15.13 -3.80 -18.07
C ALA A 20 15.49 -5.08 -17.29
N ALA A 21 15.63 -6.22 -17.97
CA ALA A 21 16.00 -7.47 -17.32
C ALA A 21 17.39 -7.39 -16.64
N LYS A 22 18.34 -6.71 -17.27
CA LYS A 22 19.67 -6.46 -16.68
C LYS A 22 19.55 -5.58 -15.43
N GLY A 23 18.75 -4.52 -15.48
CA GLY A 23 18.51 -3.62 -14.34
C GLY A 23 17.81 -4.30 -13.17
N ILE A 24 16.85 -5.17 -13.45
CA ILE A 24 16.16 -5.99 -12.44
C ILE A 24 17.08 -7.10 -11.89
N GLY A 25 18.04 -7.58 -12.68
CA GLY A 25 18.89 -8.72 -12.31
C GLY A 25 18.24 -10.08 -12.54
N ILE A 26 17.53 -10.24 -13.67
CA ILE A 26 16.94 -11.50 -14.16
C ILE A 26 17.29 -11.73 -15.64
N SER A 27 17.03 -12.92 -16.17
CA SER A 27 17.23 -13.17 -17.60
C SER A 27 16.17 -12.46 -18.45
N HIS A 28 16.57 -11.94 -19.62
CA HIS A 28 15.66 -11.26 -20.55
C HIS A 28 14.55 -12.20 -21.08
N THR A 29 14.84 -13.49 -21.26
CA THR A 29 13.85 -14.51 -21.64
C THR A 29 12.84 -14.76 -20.52
N TYR A 30 13.25 -14.62 -19.26
CA TYR A 30 12.34 -14.74 -18.13
C TYR A 30 11.45 -13.51 -18.00
N LEU A 31 12.00 -12.29 -18.13
CA LEU A 31 11.21 -11.07 -18.15
C LEU A 31 10.17 -11.08 -19.29
N ASP A 32 10.57 -11.49 -20.49
CA ASP A 32 9.66 -11.64 -21.64
C ASP A 32 8.51 -12.61 -21.35
N SER A 33 8.81 -13.77 -20.75
CA SER A 33 7.78 -14.75 -20.35
C SER A 33 6.85 -14.20 -19.26
N LEU A 34 7.38 -13.43 -18.31
CA LEU A 34 6.58 -12.78 -17.24
C LEU A 34 5.66 -11.71 -17.83
N GLU A 35 6.15 -10.88 -18.75
CA GLU A 35 5.32 -9.88 -19.44
C GLU A 35 4.21 -10.53 -20.25
N LYS A 36 4.47 -11.66 -20.90
CA LYS A 36 3.45 -12.42 -21.64
C LYS A 36 2.46 -13.14 -20.72
N GLY A 37 2.90 -13.50 -19.51
CA GLY A 37 2.14 -14.24 -18.50
C GLY A 37 2.14 -15.76 -18.70
N PHE A 38 2.87 -16.28 -19.69
CA PHE A 38 2.98 -17.71 -19.96
C PHE A 38 4.35 -18.06 -20.54
N ASP A 39 4.78 -19.31 -20.36
CA ASP A 39 5.96 -19.85 -21.02
C ASP A 39 5.59 -20.34 -22.43
N PRO A 40 6.16 -19.77 -23.51
CA PRO A 40 5.78 -20.12 -24.88
C PRO A 40 6.16 -21.55 -25.29
N ARG A 41 7.08 -22.21 -24.57
CA ARG A 41 7.50 -23.59 -24.87
C ARG A 41 6.54 -24.62 -24.27
N THR A 42 5.87 -24.27 -23.17
CA THR A 42 5.03 -25.21 -22.40
C THR A 42 3.56 -24.80 -22.33
N GLY A 43 3.23 -23.56 -22.69
CA GLY A 43 1.89 -22.98 -22.58
C GLY A 43 1.43 -22.70 -21.14
N LYS A 44 2.25 -23.05 -20.14
CA LYS A 44 1.91 -22.89 -18.71
C LYS A 44 2.03 -21.44 -18.27
N GLU A 45 1.22 -21.06 -17.27
CA GLU A 45 1.31 -19.76 -16.64
C GLU A 45 2.71 -19.53 -16.06
N ARG A 46 3.26 -18.33 -16.26
CA ARG A 46 4.57 -17.95 -15.72
C ARG A 46 4.38 -17.05 -14.50
N LYS A 47 4.67 -17.60 -13.31
CA LYS A 47 4.64 -16.85 -12.06
C LYS A 47 6.06 -16.42 -11.61
N PRO A 48 6.22 -15.21 -11.07
CA PRO A 48 7.48 -14.78 -10.44
C PRO A 48 7.69 -15.48 -9.10
N THR A 49 8.92 -15.51 -8.60
CA THR A 49 9.18 -15.79 -7.18
C THR A 49 9.07 -14.50 -6.36
N TRP A 50 8.89 -14.62 -5.05
CA TRP A 50 8.91 -13.48 -4.12
C TRP A 50 10.20 -12.64 -4.22
N GLU A 51 11.35 -13.30 -4.41
CA GLU A 51 12.63 -12.62 -4.61
C GLU A 51 12.64 -11.79 -5.90
N VAL A 52 12.09 -12.34 -6.99
CA VAL A 52 11.96 -11.66 -8.28
C VAL A 52 11.02 -10.46 -8.17
N ILE A 53 9.90 -10.60 -7.46
CA ILE A 53 9.01 -9.45 -7.19
C ILE A 53 9.75 -8.36 -6.43
N ASN A 54 10.53 -8.70 -5.40
CA ASN A 54 11.30 -7.72 -4.64
C ASN A 54 12.34 -6.99 -5.52
N LYS A 55 12.99 -7.70 -6.45
CA LYS A 55 13.91 -7.06 -7.42
C LYS A 55 13.19 -6.10 -8.35
N ILE A 56 12.03 -6.50 -8.88
CA ILE A 56 11.19 -5.68 -9.76
C ILE A 56 10.69 -4.44 -9.03
N ALA A 57 10.16 -4.60 -7.81
CA ALA A 57 9.67 -3.51 -6.96
C ALA A 57 10.75 -2.45 -6.73
N LYS A 58 11.98 -2.89 -6.41
CA LYS A 58 13.13 -1.99 -6.23
C LYS A 58 13.54 -1.29 -7.52
N TYR A 59 13.61 -2.01 -8.64
CA TYR A 59 14.06 -1.45 -9.92
C TYR A 59 13.10 -0.36 -10.43
N TYR A 60 11.79 -0.61 -10.37
CA TYR A 60 10.78 0.33 -10.85
C TYR A 60 10.27 1.30 -9.78
N ASN A 61 10.81 1.24 -8.55
CA ASN A 61 10.28 1.95 -7.39
C ASN A 61 8.75 1.79 -7.24
N TYR A 62 8.29 0.55 -7.33
CA TYR A 62 6.87 0.19 -7.35
C TYR A 62 6.48 -0.61 -6.09
N ASP A 63 5.21 -0.51 -5.69
CA ASP A 63 4.72 -1.22 -4.51
C ASP A 63 4.80 -2.75 -4.66
N PHE A 64 5.43 -3.37 -3.67
CA PHE A 64 5.64 -4.82 -3.68
C PHE A 64 4.35 -5.58 -3.41
N VAL A 65 3.52 -5.12 -2.49
CA VAL A 65 2.28 -5.82 -2.10
C VAL A 65 1.35 -5.88 -3.31
N GLU A 66 1.24 -4.78 -4.04
CA GLU A 66 0.48 -4.71 -5.28
C GLU A 66 1.04 -5.64 -6.36
N LEU A 67 2.38 -5.74 -6.52
CA LEU A 67 2.97 -6.70 -7.47
C LEU A 67 2.69 -8.16 -7.08
N VAL A 68 2.69 -8.49 -5.79
CA VAL A 68 2.38 -9.83 -5.28
C VAL A 68 0.92 -10.19 -5.56
N ASP A 69 0.00 -9.25 -5.34
CA ASP A 69 -1.42 -9.41 -5.64
C ASP A 69 -1.65 -9.62 -7.15
N LEU A 70 -1.06 -8.75 -7.98
CA LEU A 70 -1.13 -8.85 -9.44
C LEU A 70 -0.58 -10.19 -9.98
N ALA A 71 0.45 -10.73 -9.33
CA ALA A 71 1.08 -12.01 -9.66
C ALA A 71 0.31 -13.23 -9.14
N ASN A 72 -0.78 -13.01 -8.38
CA ASN A 72 -1.60 -14.05 -7.76
C ASN A 72 -0.73 -15.10 -7.04
N LEU A 73 0.20 -14.60 -6.21
CA LEU A 73 1.09 -15.42 -5.38
C LEU A 73 0.47 -15.80 -4.04
N PHE A 74 -0.69 -15.23 -3.72
CA PHE A 74 -1.49 -15.66 -2.59
C PHE A 74 -2.37 -16.84 -3.00
N LYS A 75 -2.10 -18.01 -2.41
CA LYS A 75 -3.12 -19.06 -2.32
C LYS A 75 -4.08 -18.67 -1.20
N SER A 76 -5.35 -19.02 -1.35
CA SER A 76 -6.34 -18.79 -0.29
C SER A 76 -5.91 -19.55 0.98
N PRO A 77 -6.10 -19.00 2.20
CA PRO A 77 -5.85 -19.75 3.44
C PRO A 77 -6.56 -21.12 3.47
N ASN A 78 -7.69 -21.22 2.77
CA ASN A 78 -8.48 -22.46 2.64
C ASN A 78 -7.85 -23.49 1.67
N GLU A 79 -6.81 -23.12 0.92
CA GLU A 79 -6.08 -23.95 -0.04
C GLU A 79 -4.69 -24.36 0.47
N LEU A 80 -4.37 -24.02 1.72
CA LEU A 80 -3.07 -24.19 2.34
C LEU A 80 -3.18 -25.11 3.55
N ASN A 81 -2.17 -25.95 3.76
CA ASN A 81 -1.98 -26.57 5.07
C ASN A 81 -1.27 -25.62 6.04
N ASP A 82 -1.26 -25.96 7.33
CA ASP A 82 -0.69 -25.12 8.39
C ASP A 82 0.79 -24.76 8.14
N GLU A 83 1.58 -25.71 7.63
CA GLU A 83 3.00 -25.50 7.31
C GLU A 83 3.19 -24.55 6.10
N GLU A 84 2.37 -24.69 5.07
CA GLU A 84 2.39 -23.82 3.90
C GLU A 84 1.94 -22.40 4.24
N LEU A 85 0.91 -22.27 5.09
CA LEU A 85 0.42 -21.00 5.60
C LEU A 85 1.49 -20.30 6.45
N GLU A 86 2.13 -21.03 7.36
CA GLU A 86 3.22 -20.49 8.20
C GLU A 86 4.43 -20.08 7.35
N ASN A 87 4.80 -20.88 6.35
CA ASN A 87 5.85 -20.54 5.40
C ASN A 87 5.52 -19.29 4.57
N GLN A 88 4.26 -19.12 4.17
CA GLN A 88 3.80 -17.94 3.44
C GLN A 88 3.85 -16.70 4.33
N ILE A 89 3.35 -16.81 5.57
CA ILE A 89 3.39 -15.75 6.60
C ILE A 89 4.85 -15.35 6.91
N ASN A 90 5.76 -16.31 7.01
CA ASN A 90 7.18 -16.05 7.30
C ASN A 90 7.89 -15.34 6.14
N LYS A 91 7.58 -15.70 4.88
CA LYS A 91 8.07 -14.98 3.69
C LYS A 91 7.51 -13.56 3.60
N MET A 92 6.23 -13.36 3.96
CA MET A 92 5.62 -12.03 4.08
C MET A 92 6.32 -11.20 5.14
N LYS A 93 6.45 -11.70 6.38
CA LYS A 93 7.11 -11.01 7.50
C LYS A 93 8.53 -10.55 7.14
N LYS A 94 9.31 -11.39 6.44
CA LYS A 94 10.68 -11.06 6.00
C LYS A 94 10.73 -9.96 4.94
N SER A 95 9.75 -9.93 4.04
CA SER A 95 9.64 -8.92 2.96
C SER A 95 9.05 -7.59 3.46
N ILE A 96 8.11 -7.65 4.41
CA ILE A 96 7.54 -6.48 5.11
C ILE A 96 8.59 -5.82 6.00
N LYS A 97 9.43 -6.61 6.69
CA LYS A 97 10.52 -6.08 7.53
C LYS A 97 11.57 -5.29 6.73
N SER A 98 11.85 -5.68 5.47
CA SER A 98 12.77 -4.93 4.60
C SER A 98 12.14 -3.66 4.00
N GLN A 99 10.80 -3.60 3.88
CA GLN A 99 10.04 -2.45 3.38
C GLN A 99 9.62 -1.44 4.44
N LYS A 100 9.52 -1.82 5.72
CA LYS A 100 9.19 -0.86 6.80
C LYS A 100 10.20 0.32 6.86
N SER A 101 11.45 0.07 6.46
CA SER A 101 12.47 1.10 6.25
C SER A 101 12.18 1.93 5.00
N THR A 102 11.83 1.28 3.87
CA THR A 102 11.50 1.94 2.60
C THR A 102 10.30 2.85 2.72
N MET A 103 9.14 2.40 3.25
CA MET A 103 7.94 3.24 3.39
C MET A 103 8.20 4.46 4.28
N LYS A 104 8.93 4.27 5.39
CA LYS A 104 9.37 5.37 6.26
C LYS A 104 10.26 6.36 5.51
N ASN A 105 11.19 5.87 4.68
CA ASN A 105 12.09 6.70 3.90
C ASN A 105 11.36 7.39 2.74
N THR A 106 10.39 6.73 2.11
CA THR A 106 9.53 7.32 1.08
C THR A 106 8.69 8.45 1.64
N ILE A 107 8.01 8.24 2.77
CA ILE A 107 7.23 9.31 3.43
C ILE A 107 8.16 10.47 3.83
N LYS A 108 9.33 10.16 4.37
CA LYS A 108 10.32 11.20 4.69
C LYS A 108 10.78 11.98 3.46
N SER A 109 11.05 11.30 2.35
CA SER A 109 11.43 11.95 1.09
C SER A 109 10.32 12.85 0.58
N GLN A 110 9.08 12.35 0.53
CA GLN A 110 7.92 13.14 0.08
C GLN A 110 7.69 14.37 0.97
N ILE A 111 7.90 14.25 2.28
CA ILE A 111 7.84 15.41 3.19
C ILE A 111 8.96 16.40 2.87
N LEU A 112 10.19 15.94 2.60
CA LEU A 112 11.31 16.82 2.22
C LEU A 112 11.03 17.52 0.89
N ASP A 113 10.52 16.79 -0.10
CA ASP A 113 10.15 17.35 -1.41
C ASP A 113 9.08 18.45 -1.26
N LEU A 114 8.07 18.23 -0.39
CA LEU A 114 7.05 19.23 -0.06
C LEU A 114 7.62 20.50 0.61
N LEU A 115 8.77 20.42 1.28
CA LEU A 115 9.42 21.61 1.87
C LEU A 115 10.09 22.49 0.81
N ASP A 116 10.44 21.91 -0.35
CA ASP A 116 11.09 22.59 -1.46
C ASP A 116 10.07 23.13 -2.50
N GLU A 117 8.78 22.78 -2.35
CA GLU A 117 7.70 23.25 -3.22
C GLU A 117 7.12 24.61 -2.78
N ASP A 118 6.70 25.42 -3.75
CA ASP A 118 5.89 26.62 -3.49
C ASP A 118 4.46 26.19 -3.14
N ILE A 119 4.20 26.04 -1.84
CA ILE A 119 2.90 25.60 -1.32
C ILE A 119 1.95 26.79 -1.12
N SER A 120 0.72 26.64 -1.60
CA SER A 120 -0.31 27.65 -1.40
C SER A 120 -0.68 27.83 0.08
N PHE A 121 -1.31 28.95 0.40
CA PHE A 121 -1.80 29.23 1.75
C PHE A 121 -2.76 28.14 2.28
N SER A 122 -3.63 27.60 1.42
CA SER A 122 -4.57 26.53 1.80
C SER A 122 -3.85 25.21 2.10
N GLN A 123 -2.86 24.84 1.28
CA GLN A 123 -2.01 23.67 1.53
C GLN A 123 -1.20 23.82 2.83
N THR A 124 -0.59 24.99 3.04
CA THR A 124 0.16 25.32 4.26
C THR A 124 -0.73 25.18 5.51
N THR A 125 -1.93 25.77 5.45
CA THR A 125 -2.88 25.73 6.57
C THR A 125 -3.34 24.31 6.87
N TYR A 126 -3.64 23.52 5.83
CA TYR A 126 -4.00 22.11 5.98
C TYR A 126 -2.88 21.32 6.66
N LEU A 127 -1.65 21.40 6.14
CA LEU A 127 -0.51 20.66 6.68
C LEU A 127 -0.21 21.05 8.13
N LYS A 128 -0.30 22.35 8.45
CA LYS A 128 -0.16 22.83 9.83
C LYS A 128 -1.17 22.16 10.76
N ASN A 129 -2.46 22.17 10.41
CA ASN A 129 -3.50 21.60 11.27
C ASN A 129 -3.36 20.07 11.43
N VAL A 130 -2.94 19.37 10.37
CA VAL A 130 -2.64 17.93 10.45
C VAL A 130 -1.45 17.67 11.37
N LEU A 131 -0.39 18.47 11.28
CA LEU A 131 0.79 18.34 12.13
C LEU A 131 0.47 18.66 13.59
N ASP A 132 -0.30 19.72 13.86
CA ASP A 132 -0.73 20.10 15.20
C ASP A 132 -1.53 18.96 15.86
N PHE A 133 -2.49 18.37 15.12
CA PHE A 133 -3.24 17.21 15.59
C PHE A 133 -2.33 16.01 15.87
N PHE A 134 -1.42 15.69 14.95
CA PHE A 134 -0.47 14.59 15.15
C PHE A 134 0.41 14.80 16.40
N ILE A 135 0.94 16.00 16.59
CA ILE A 135 1.80 16.32 17.75
C ILE A 135 1.03 16.16 19.06
N LEU A 136 -0.24 16.59 19.09
CA LEU A 136 -1.10 16.45 20.25
C LEU A 136 -1.37 14.98 20.59
N GLU A 137 -1.62 14.15 19.58
CA GLU A 137 -2.11 12.78 19.76
C GLU A 137 -1.02 11.70 19.79
N LYS A 138 0.19 11.96 19.25
CA LYS A 138 1.22 10.93 19.08
C LYS A 138 1.72 10.31 20.38
N ASP A 139 1.64 11.05 21.48
CA ASP A 139 2.04 10.60 22.82
C ASP A 139 0.83 10.45 23.74
N ALA A 140 -0.40 10.60 23.22
CA ALA A 140 -1.60 10.42 24.01
C ALA A 140 -1.66 8.98 24.52
N PRO A 141 -1.96 8.76 25.82
CA PRO A 141 -2.04 7.42 26.37
C PRO A 141 -3.10 6.63 25.60
N ASN A 142 -2.72 5.47 25.06
CA ASN A 142 -3.69 4.53 24.51
C ASN A 142 -4.67 4.17 25.63
N LYS A 143 -5.86 4.75 25.60
CA LYS A 143 -6.89 4.55 26.64
C LYS A 143 -7.40 3.10 26.67
N SER A 144 -7.07 2.27 25.67
CA SER A 144 -7.50 0.88 25.50
C SER A 144 -6.62 0.11 24.50
N GLU A 145 -6.69 -1.22 24.52
CA GLU A 145 -6.17 -2.09 23.44
C GLU A 145 -7.04 -2.02 22.17
N ASP A 146 -8.25 -1.44 22.24
CA ASP A 146 -9.10 -1.22 21.08
C ASP A 146 -8.44 -0.24 20.10
N PRO A 147 -8.13 -0.63 18.86
CA PRO A 147 -7.54 0.26 17.85
C PRO A 147 -8.35 1.53 17.59
N ARG A 148 -9.68 1.47 17.82
CA ARG A 148 -10.56 2.64 17.68
C ARG A 148 -10.21 3.71 18.70
N SER A 149 -9.62 3.38 19.85
CA SER A 149 -9.20 4.36 20.87
C SER A 149 -8.00 5.22 20.44
N ASN A 150 -7.30 4.85 19.37
CA ASN A 150 -6.19 5.63 18.84
C ASN A 150 -6.70 6.68 17.84
N ASN A 151 -6.67 7.95 18.25
CA ASN A 151 -7.21 9.06 17.46
C ASN A 151 -6.49 9.25 16.13
N ILE A 152 -5.18 9.01 16.06
CA ILE A 152 -4.40 9.06 14.82
C ILE A 152 -4.90 8.00 13.83
N LEU A 153 -5.11 6.76 14.29
CA LEU A 153 -5.60 5.68 13.44
C LEU A 153 -7.00 5.96 12.90
N VAL A 154 -7.91 6.48 13.73
CA VAL A 154 -9.29 6.80 13.31
C VAL A 154 -9.29 7.89 12.24
N ILE A 155 -8.61 9.02 12.45
CA ILE A 155 -8.51 10.08 11.44
C ILE A 155 -7.82 9.59 10.17
N SER A 156 -6.78 8.76 10.29
CA SER A 156 -6.12 8.16 9.14
C SER A 156 -7.08 7.29 8.32
N GLY A 157 -7.92 6.49 8.98
CA GLY A 157 -8.95 5.68 8.34
C GLY A 157 -9.99 6.53 7.62
N LEU A 158 -10.49 7.59 8.27
CA LEU A 158 -11.45 8.51 7.68
C LEU A 158 -10.91 9.22 6.43
N LEU A 159 -9.66 9.71 6.48
CA LEU A 159 -9.00 10.32 5.32
C LEU A 159 -8.84 9.32 4.17
N HIS A 160 -8.47 8.08 4.48
CA HIS A 160 -8.37 7.02 3.48
C HIS A 160 -9.72 6.75 2.82
N LEU A 161 -10.77 6.56 3.61
CA LEU A 161 -12.13 6.33 3.10
C LEU A 161 -12.62 7.48 2.22
N LEU A 162 -12.33 8.73 2.58
CA LEU A 162 -12.65 9.91 1.76
C LEU A 162 -11.95 9.88 0.40
N VAL A 163 -10.67 9.50 0.36
CA VAL A 163 -9.90 9.41 -0.89
C VAL A 163 -10.43 8.27 -1.76
N GLU A 164 -10.62 7.08 -1.20
CA GLU A 164 -11.10 5.90 -1.92
C GLU A 164 -12.50 6.10 -2.50
N ASN A 165 -13.38 6.82 -1.78
CA ASN A 165 -14.77 7.03 -2.19
C ASN A 165 -15.00 8.34 -2.94
N LYS A 166 -13.95 9.07 -3.32
CA LYS A 166 -14.10 10.32 -4.07
C LYS A 166 -14.90 10.08 -5.36
N ASN A 167 -15.99 10.82 -5.53
CA ASN A 167 -16.90 10.72 -6.68
C ASN A 167 -17.58 9.35 -6.87
N SER A 168 -17.62 8.49 -5.85
CA SER A 168 -18.22 7.15 -5.96
C SER A 168 -19.74 7.17 -6.09
N GLN A 169 -20.40 8.26 -5.69
CA GLN A 169 -21.87 8.37 -5.57
C GLN A 169 -22.48 7.32 -4.62
N SER A 170 -21.66 6.65 -3.80
CA SER A 170 -22.11 5.62 -2.87
C SER A 170 -22.79 6.25 -1.66
N LYS A 171 -24.08 5.97 -1.49
CA LYS A 171 -24.84 6.36 -0.29
C LYS A 171 -24.35 5.63 0.95
N ASP A 172 -23.96 4.36 0.80
CA ASP A 172 -23.45 3.54 1.90
C ASP A 172 -22.13 4.13 2.43
N ALA A 173 -21.21 4.49 1.52
CA ALA A 173 -19.96 5.15 1.91
C ALA A 173 -20.20 6.49 2.61
N TYR A 174 -21.22 7.26 2.19
CA TYR A 174 -21.63 8.47 2.89
C TYR A 174 -22.10 8.17 4.32
N PHE A 175 -22.97 7.17 4.50
CA PHE A 175 -23.47 6.81 5.84
C PHE A 175 -22.34 6.31 6.74
N ASP A 176 -21.45 5.47 6.24
CA ASP A 176 -20.32 4.95 7.00
C ASP A 176 -19.37 6.07 7.45
N LEU A 177 -18.95 6.92 6.50
CA LEU A 177 -18.07 8.07 6.79
C LEU A 177 -18.68 9.04 7.82
N THR A 178 -19.97 9.37 7.66
CA THR A 178 -20.64 10.32 8.56
C THR A 178 -20.83 9.74 9.96
N ASN A 179 -21.19 8.46 10.07
CA ASN A 179 -21.34 7.78 11.36
C ASN A 179 -19.99 7.66 12.09
N GLU A 180 -18.95 7.21 11.40
CA GLU A 180 -17.61 7.07 11.99
C GLU A 180 -17.05 8.43 12.45
N PHE A 181 -17.20 9.47 11.62
CA PHE A 181 -16.76 10.81 11.99
C PHE A 181 -17.54 11.37 13.19
N ASN A 182 -18.86 11.18 13.23
CA ASN A 182 -19.70 11.63 14.32
C ASN A 182 -19.30 10.96 15.66
N GLU A 183 -19.15 9.64 15.66
CA GLU A 183 -18.75 8.91 16.86
C GLU A 183 -17.33 9.28 17.31
N PHE A 184 -16.41 9.50 16.37
CA PHE A 184 -15.09 10.03 16.68
C PHE A 184 -15.18 11.40 17.37
N VAL A 185 -15.91 12.36 16.79
CA VAL A 185 -16.02 13.72 17.33
C VAL A 185 -16.65 13.73 18.71
N LYS A 186 -17.75 12.99 18.92
CA LYS A 186 -18.39 12.87 20.24
C LYS A 186 -17.41 12.39 21.30
N ARG A 187 -16.68 11.31 21.00
CA ARG A 187 -15.66 10.79 21.89
C ARG A 187 -14.51 11.76 22.11
N TYR A 188 -14.04 12.41 21.05
CA TYR A 188 -12.89 13.30 21.10
C TYR A 188 -13.16 14.55 21.94
N LEU A 189 -14.41 15.01 21.94
CA LEU A 189 -14.88 16.14 22.74
C LEU A 189 -15.42 15.72 24.12
N ASP A 190 -15.26 14.44 24.50
CA ASP A 190 -15.80 13.86 25.73
C ASP A 190 -17.31 14.17 25.94
N ILE A 191 -18.08 14.15 24.85
CA ILE A 191 -19.54 14.31 24.88
C ILE A 191 -20.17 12.95 25.18
N GLU A 192 -20.68 12.77 26.40
CA GLU A 192 -21.47 11.59 26.76
C GLU A 192 -22.76 11.52 25.93
N LYS A 193 -23.28 10.30 25.71
CA LYS A 193 -24.55 10.08 25.00
C LYS A 193 -25.70 10.78 25.75
N GLY A 194 -25.98 12.01 25.38
CA GLY A 194 -27.04 12.85 25.92
C GLY A 194 -27.37 13.97 24.95
N ASP A 195 -28.03 13.58 23.85
CA ASP A 195 -29.18 14.22 23.19
C ASP A 195 -29.44 13.54 21.83
#